data_AF-A0A8I2ZM00-F1
#
_entry.id   AF-A0A8I2ZM00-F1
#
_cell.length_a   1.000
_cell.length_b   1.000
_cell.length_c   1.000
_cell.angle_alpha   90.00
_cell.angle_beta   90.00
_cell.angle_gamma   90.00
#
_symmetry.space_group_name_H-M   'P 1'
#
loop_
_entity.id
_entity.type
_entity.pdbx_description
1 polymer ?
#
loop_
_entity_poly.entity_id
_entity_poly.type
_entity_poly.pdbx_seq_one_letter_code
_entity_poly.pdbx_strand_id
1 'polypeptide(L)'
;MCTLLLLQGRPWTFQIHLMADLYQLASEMPDTEHDEAKRHVLEVMGVMDLPNIVLGRSNPSIGIWKRLRETQDAWPAGRVGGVEVVSGVPRSLLDIFAGLLDNDPEYTEMKFSRWPGDVGNYLQCHLWSSWRLAGILEVRRRQKLKRRSEGNHQPSTEVVLCQLMAAMDALYRASLIPRNEHLLVKNALAYPLMTAGLEVGLLRRHREWKATIDEIREHFMQRDDFNLVRVTFELIEEAWIDGSDYFDVGAAARRRDVEVALF
;
A
#
# COMPACT_ATOMS: atom_id res chain seq x y z
N MET A 1 -11.24 9.08 -14.38
CA MET A 1 -10.22 8.01 -14.38
C MET A 1 -10.76 6.79 -15.09
N CYS A 2 -10.00 6.19 -16.00
CA CYS A 2 -10.41 4.97 -16.70
C CYS A 2 -10.08 3.75 -15.82
N THR A 3 -11.08 3.26 -15.10
CA THR A 3 -10.96 2.07 -14.24
C THR A 3 -10.53 0.82 -15.02
N LEU A 4 -10.85 0.74 -16.31
CA LEU A 4 -10.40 -0.34 -17.18
C LEU A 4 -8.87 -0.42 -17.26
N LEU A 5 -8.16 0.71 -17.40
CA LEU A 5 -6.69 0.69 -17.47
C LEU A 5 -6.09 0.21 -16.14
N LEU A 6 -6.63 0.72 -15.03
CA LEU A 6 -6.21 0.33 -13.68
C LEU A 6 -6.42 -1.18 -13.45
N LEU A 7 -7.61 -1.70 -13.74
CA LEU A 7 -7.93 -3.13 -13.55
C LEU A 7 -7.19 -4.04 -14.54
N GLN A 8 -6.75 -3.50 -15.67
CA GLN A 8 -5.89 -4.22 -16.63
C GLN A 8 -4.40 -4.12 -16.32
N GLY A 9 -3.99 -3.36 -15.30
CA GLY A 9 -2.59 -3.10 -14.98
C GLY A 9 -1.85 -2.29 -16.07
N ARG A 10 -2.57 -1.59 -16.96
CA ARG A 10 -1.97 -0.74 -18.00
C ARG A 10 -1.55 0.60 -17.40
N PRO A 11 -0.59 1.34 -17.98
CA PRO A 11 -0.22 2.67 -17.48
C PRO A 11 -1.44 3.59 -17.35
N TRP A 12 -1.64 4.17 -16.17
CA TRP A 12 -2.83 4.94 -15.80
C TRP A 12 -2.53 6.17 -14.94
N THR A 13 -1.37 6.28 -14.29
CA THR A 13 -0.98 7.41 -13.42
C THR A 13 -0.86 8.73 -14.17
N PHE A 14 -0.68 8.71 -15.50
CA PHE A 14 -0.78 9.90 -16.34
C PHE A 14 -2.16 10.58 -16.24
N GLN A 15 -3.22 9.80 -15.96
CA GLN A 15 -4.57 10.35 -15.80
C GLN A 15 -4.70 11.16 -14.51
N ILE A 16 -3.97 10.80 -13.46
CA ILE A 16 -3.88 11.62 -12.24
C ILE A 16 -3.30 12.98 -12.58
N HIS A 17 -2.23 13.03 -13.39
CA HIS A 17 -1.60 14.29 -13.82
C HIS A 17 -2.56 15.14 -14.63
N LEU A 18 -3.23 14.56 -15.63
CA LEU A 18 -4.23 15.29 -16.42
C LEU A 18 -5.34 15.89 -15.55
N MET A 19 -5.82 15.13 -14.55
CA MET A 19 -6.83 15.65 -13.61
C MET A 19 -6.24 16.73 -12.70
N ALA A 20 -5.03 16.54 -12.18
CA ALA A 20 -4.36 17.52 -11.34
C ALA A 20 -4.08 18.83 -12.07
N ASP A 21 -3.70 18.77 -13.35
CA ASP A 21 -3.47 19.93 -14.20
C ASP A 21 -4.79 20.65 -14.52
N LEU A 22 -5.84 19.90 -14.87
CA LEU A 22 -7.16 20.47 -15.15
C LEU A 22 -7.71 21.28 -13.95
N TYR A 23 -7.51 20.77 -12.74
CA TYR A 23 -7.95 21.42 -11.50
C TYR A 23 -6.85 22.27 -10.83
N GLN A 24 -5.70 22.43 -11.48
CA GLN A 24 -4.55 23.20 -10.99
C GLN A 24 -4.10 22.83 -9.56
N LEU A 25 -4.25 21.55 -9.17
CA LEU A 25 -3.96 21.03 -7.83
C LEU A 25 -2.48 21.19 -7.43
N ALA A 26 -1.59 21.31 -8.41
CA ALA A 26 -0.18 21.58 -8.18
C ALA A 26 0.10 23.01 -7.70
N SER A 27 -0.80 23.96 -8.01
CA SER A 27 -0.65 25.38 -7.66
C SER A 27 -1.42 25.71 -6.39
N GLU A 28 -2.70 25.34 -6.34
CA GLU A 28 -3.58 25.65 -5.22
C GLU A 28 -4.53 24.48 -4.95
N MET A 29 -4.57 24.04 -3.69
CA MET A 29 -5.51 23.01 -3.28
C MET A 29 -6.88 23.65 -3.01
N PRO A 30 -7.98 23.11 -3.56
CA PRO A 30 -9.31 23.63 -3.28
C PRO A 30 -9.64 23.57 -1.78
N ASP A 31 -10.31 24.59 -1.27
CA ASP A 31 -10.92 24.50 0.06
C ASP A 31 -12.03 23.43 0.05
N THR A 32 -11.95 22.55 1.04
CA THR A 32 -12.80 21.37 1.21
C THR A 32 -13.33 21.21 2.63
N GLU A 33 -13.18 22.22 3.50
CA GLU A 33 -13.61 22.15 4.91
C GLU A 33 -15.10 21.80 5.02
N HIS A 34 -15.91 22.44 4.19
CA HIS A 34 -17.37 22.33 4.17
C HIS A 34 -17.92 21.55 2.96
N ASP A 35 -17.07 20.94 2.14
CA ASP A 35 -17.44 20.22 0.92
C ASP A 35 -16.94 18.78 0.97
N GLU A 36 -17.74 17.90 1.58
CA GLU A 36 -17.39 16.50 1.79
C GLU A 36 -17.22 15.73 0.48
N ALA A 37 -18.01 16.06 -0.55
CA ALA A 37 -17.93 15.40 -1.84
C ALA A 37 -16.63 15.73 -2.55
N LYS A 38 -16.23 17.01 -2.56
CA LYS A 38 -14.94 17.43 -3.11
C LYS A 38 -13.78 16.85 -2.31
N ARG A 39 -13.87 16.86 -0.98
CA ARG A 39 -12.87 16.23 -0.10
C ARG A 39 -12.71 14.75 -0.44
N HIS A 40 -13.80 14.01 -0.55
CA HIS A 40 -13.78 12.59 -0.88
C HIS A 40 -13.07 12.31 -2.22
N VAL A 41 -13.36 13.10 -3.27
CA VAL A 41 -12.69 12.96 -4.57
C VAL A 41 -11.18 13.23 -4.46
N LEU A 42 -10.78 14.26 -3.72
CA LEU A 42 -9.36 14.57 -3.50
C LEU A 42 -8.66 13.51 -2.64
N GLU A 43 -9.33 12.91 -1.67
CA GLU A 43 -8.80 11.80 -0.88
C GLU A 43 -8.57 10.55 -1.75
N VAL A 44 -9.55 10.19 -2.59
CA VAL A 44 -9.42 9.10 -3.55
C VAL A 44 -8.21 9.35 -4.46
N MET A 45 -8.12 10.53 -5.08
CA MET A 45 -6.97 10.89 -5.91
C MET A 45 -5.66 10.90 -5.12
N GLY A 46 -5.69 11.33 -3.86
CA GLY A 46 -4.55 11.36 -2.95
C GLY A 46 -4.01 9.97 -2.67
N VAL A 47 -4.87 9.00 -2.36
CA VAL A 47 -4.48 7.59 -2.18
C VAL A 47 -3.85 7.06 -3.45
N MET A 48 -4.52 7.21 -4.59
CA MET A 48 -4.02 6.75 -5.88
C MET A 48 -2.67 7.37 -6.29
N ASP A 49 -2.40 8.58 -5.81
CA ASP A 49 -1.17 9.31 -6.06
C ASP A 49 -0.04 8.94 -5.08
N LEU A 50 -0.29 8.14 -4.04
CA LEU A 50 0.74 7.75 -3.08
C LEU A 50 1.88 6.98 -3.77
N PRO A 51 3.14 7.33 -3.48
CA PRO A 51 4.28 6.90 -4.28
C PRO A 51 4.68 5.44 -4.14
N ASN A 52 4.29 4.79 -3.04
CA ASN A 52 4.72 3.42 -2.70
C ASN A 52 3.63 2.37 -2.89
N ILE A 53 2.40 2.78 -3.23
CA ILE A 53 1.26 1.87 -3.42
C ILE A 53 0.91 1.67 -4.90
N VAL A 54 1.70 2.26 -5.80
CA VAL A 54 1.63 2.03 -7.24
C VAL A 54 2.99 1.53 -7.73
N LEU A 55 3.07 0.27 -8.14
CA LEU A 55 4.27 -0.28 -8.77
C LEU A 55 4.34 0.10 -10.24
N GLY A 56 5.54 0.15 -10.79
CA GLY A 56 5.72 0.39 -12.23
C GLY A 56 5.41 1.82 -12.67
N ARG A 57 5.10 2.71 -11.73
CA ARG A 57 4.69 4.09 -11.97
C ARG A 57 5.61 4.81 -12.96
N SER A 58 5.01 5.37 -14.00
CA SER A 58 5.64 6.07 -15.12
C SER A 58 5.81 7.56 -14.85
N ASN A 59 4.83 8.17 -14.19
CA ASN A 59 4.86 9.58 -13.82
C ASN A 59 5.06 9.71 -12.30
N PRO A 60 5.93 10.60 -11.80
CA PRO A 60 6.13 10.80 -10.36
C PRO A 60 4.84 11.07 -9.57
N SER A 61 4.86 10.86 -8.25
CA SER A 61 3.75 11.31 -7.40
C SER A 61 3.69 12.84 -7.38
N ILE A 62 2.48 13.41 -7.41
CA ILE A 62 2.25 14.87 -7.32
C ILE A 62 2.18 15.31 -5.85
N GLY A 63 1.97 14.36 -4.94
CA GLY A 63 1.81 14.59 -3.51
C GLY A 63 0.42 15.08 -3.14
N ILE A 64 -0.62 14.69 -3.89
CA ILE A 64 -2.01 15.16 -3.66
C ILE A 64 -2.45 14.93 -2.22
N TRP A 65 -2.16 13.74 -1.66
CA TRP A 65 -2.48 13.44 -0.26
C TRP A 65 -1.85 14.44 0.69
N LYS A 66 -0.54 14.68 0.61
CA LYS A 66 0.17 15.62 1.50
C LYS A 66 -0.41 17.01 1.43
N ARG A 67 -0.57 17.53 0.21
CA ARG A 67 -1.10 18.86 -0.04
C ARG A 67 -2.50 19.02 0.53
N LEU A 68 -3.36 18.01 0.35
CA LEU A 68 -4.69 18.00 0.97
C LEU A 68 -4.58 18.06 2.49
N ARG A 69 -3.73 17.23 3.10
CA ARG A 69 -3.58 17.19 4.57
C ARG A 69 -2.96 18.47 5.14
N GLU A 70 -2.08 19.13 4.40
CA GLU A 70 -1.53 20.45 4.75
C GLU A 70 -2.61 21.53 4.76
N THR A 71 -3.56 21.53 3.81
CA THR A 71 -4.70 22.47 3.88
C THR A 71 -5.55 22.27 5.13
N GLN A 72 -5.69 21.02 5.58
CA GLN A 72 -6.48 20.68 6.76
C GLN A 72 -5.77 21.06 8.07
N ASP A 73 -4.45 21.25 8.06
CA ASP A 73 -3.72 21.76 9.23
C ASP A 73 -4.10 23.21 9.55
N ALA A 74 -4.57 23.97 8.56
CA ALA A 74 -5.06 25.34 8.74
C ALA A 74 -6.52 25.40 9.20
N TRP A 75 -7.26 24.28 9.20
CA TRP A 75 -8.66 24.26 9.59
C TRP A 75 -8.82 24.42 11.11
N PRO A 76 -9.80 25.20 11.59
CA PRO A 76 -10.12 25.31 13.02
C PRO A 76 -10.40 23.96 13.70
N ALA A 77 -11.06 23.03 12.98
CA ALA A 77 -11.33 21.69 13.47
C ALA A 77 -10.13 20.72 13.34
N GLY A 78 -9.05 21.16 12.68
CA GLY A 78 -7.89 20.35 12.35
C GLY A 78 -8.17 19.29 11.28
N ARG A 79 -7.23 18.35 11.17
CA ARG A 79 -7.30 17.26 10.20
C ARG A 79 -8.52 16.37 10.39
N VAL A 80 -9.14 15.98 9.28
CA VAL A 80 -10.17 14.95 9.28
C VAL A 80 -9.55 13.62 9.72
N GLY A 81 -10.13 13.00 10.75
CA GLY A 81 -9.71 11.71 11.27
C GLY A 81 -10.35 10.51 10.56
N GLY A 82 -10.31 9.35 11.22
CA GLY A 82 -11.00 8.14 10.80
C GLY A 82 -10.45 7.48 9.55
N VAL A 83 -11.29 6.63 8.96
CA VAL A 83 -10.93 5.69 7.89
C VAL A 83 -11.18 6.30 6.52
N GLU A 84 -10.18 6.24 5.64
CA GLU A 84 -10.32 6.56 4.22
C GLU A 84 -11.05 5.41 3.51
N VAL A 85 -12.01 5.76 2.65
CA VAL A 85 -13.04 4.82 2.16
C VAL A 85 -12.50 3.85 1.12
N VAL A 86 -11.59 4.28 0.25
CA VAL A 86 -11.08 3.48 -0.87
C VAL A 86 -10.18 2.36 -0.37
N SER A 87 -9.19 2.71 0.46
CA SER A 87 -8.21 1.80 1.02
C SER A 87 -8.73 1.03 2.24
N GLY A 88 -9.72 1.58 2.94
CA GLY A 88 -10.15 1.08 4.25
C GLY A 88 -9.13 1.30 5.37
N VAL A 89 -8.13 2.17 5.14
CA VAL A 89 -7.02 2.46 6.04
C VAL A 89 -7.24 3.80 6.76
N PRO A 90 -6.82 3.96 8.03
CA PRO A 90 -6.94 5.23 8.73
C PRO A 90 -6.12 6.33 8.04
N ARG A 91 -6.70 7.53 7.92
CA ARG A 91 -6.02 8.70 7.33
C ARG A 91 -4.69 8.99 8.02
N SER A 92 -4.63 8.77 9.33
CA SER A 92 -3.40 8.94 10.13
C SER A 92 -2.28 7.95 9.77
N LEU A 93 -2.61 6.76 9.26
CA LEU A 93 -1.63 5.80 8.76
C LEU A 93 -1.21 6.15 7.34
N LEU A 94 -2.15 6.58 6.49
CA LEU A 94 -1.87 7.09 5.14
C LEU A 94 -0.97 8.34 5.17
N ASP A 95 -1.10 9.19 6.18
CA ASP A 95 -0.20 10.32 6.42
C ASP A 95 1.27 9.88 6.54
N ILE A 96 1.53 8.73 7.16
CA ILE A 96 2.89 8.16 7.28
C ILE A 96 3.37 7.64 5.92
N PHE A 97 2.50 6.94 5.19
CA PHE A 97 2.79 6.45 3.84
C PHE A 97 3.12 7.57 2.86
N ALA A 98 2.39 8.68 2.95
CA ALA A 98 2.67 9.85 2.12
C ALA A 98 4.11 10.31 2.31
N GLY A 99 4.59 10.40 3.56
CA GLY A 99 5.94 10.83 3.90
C GLY A 99 7.08 9.86 3.54
N LEU A 100 6.77 8.65 3.05
CA LEU A 100 7.74 7.55 2.97
C LEU A 100 8.92 7.82 2.01
N LEU A 101 8.71 8.58 0.92
CA LEU A 101 9.79 8.96 0.01
C LEU A 101 10.62 10.17 0.45
N ASP A 102 10.04 11.06 1.25
CA ASP A 102 10.61 12.39 1.51
C ASP A 102 11.38 12.42 2.82
N ASN A 103 10.94 11.61 3.78
CA ASN A 103 11.51 11.59 5.12
C ASN A 103 12.72 10.66 5.21
N ASP A 104 13.53 10.88 6.25
CA ASP A 104 14.56 9.92 6.63
C ASP A 104 13.92 8.54 6.92
N PRO A 105 14.52 7.43 6.45
CA PRO A 105 13.99 6.10 6.69
C PRO A 105 13.84 5.74 8.17
N GLU A 106 14.79 6.10 9.05
CA GLU A 106 14.72 5.75 10.47
C GLU A 106 13.59 6.53 11.16
N TYR A 107 13.40 7.80 10.78
CA TYR A 107 12.25 8.59 11.21
C TYR A 107 10.92 7.96 10.76
N THR A 108 10.84 7.51 9.51
CA THR A 108 9.62 6.93 8.94
C THR A 108 9.28 5.59 9.58
N GLU A 109 10.27 4.72 9.78
CA GLU A 109 10.11 3.45 10.48
C GLU A 109 9.61 3.67 11.92
N MET A 110 10.17 4.66 12.62
CA MET A 110 9.72 5.04 13.95
C MET A 110 8.26 5.51 13.94
N LYS A 111 7.84 6.29 12.94
CA LYS A 111 6.44 6.74 12.80
C LYS A 111 5.48 5.57 12.62
N PHE A 112 5.79 4.57 11.78
CA PHE A 112 4.97 3.36 11.69
C PHE A 112 4.92 2.59 13.00
N SER A 113 6.07 2.44 13.67
CA SER A 113 6.18 1.71 14.94
C SER A 113 5.36 2.36 16.05
N ARG A 114 5.35 3.70 16.11
CA ARG A 114 4.62 4.51 17.10
C ARG A 114 3.23 4.94 16.65
N TRP A 115 2.74 4.46 15.51
CA TRP A 115 1.40 4.81 15.05
C TRP A 115 0.38 4.37 16.11
N PRO A 116 -0.48 5.30 16.61
CA PRO A 116 -1.30 5.06 17.80
C PRO A 116 -2.43 4.07 17.59
N GLY A 117 -2.74 3.71 16.33
CA GLY A 117 -3.94 2.98 15.99
C GLY A 117 -5.13 3.88 15.72
N ASP A 118 -6.26 3.25 15.40
CA ASP A 118 -7.59 3.86 15.36
C ASP A 118 -8.58 2.85 15.95
N VAL A 119 -9.80 3.27 16.26
CA VAL A 119 -10.85 2.38 16.80
C VAL A 119 -11.63 1.79 15.64
N GLY A 120 -11.57 0.46 15.49
CA GLY A 120 -12.27 -0.28 14.43
C GLY A 120 -12.77 -1.62 14.92
N ASN A 121 -13.47 -2.33 14.03
CA ASN A 121 -13.82 -3.72 14.27
C ASN A 121 -12.59 -4.64 14.20
N TYR A 122 -12.72 -5.89 14.65
CA TYR A 122 -11.60 -6.83 14.72
C TYR A 122 -10.85 -6.99 13.39
N LEU A 123 -11.57 -7.04 12.27
CA LEU A 123 -10.97 -7.21 10.93
C LEU A 123 -10.25 -5.95 10.49
N GLN A 124 -10.83 -4.78 10.74
CA GLN A 124 -10.16 -3.50 10.51
C GLN A 124 -8.84 -3.42 11.29
N CYS A 125 -8.81 -3.83 12.56
CA CYS A 125 -7.59 -3.83 13.35
C CYS A 125 -6.49 -4.71 12.74
N HIS A 126 -6.83 -5.90 12.23
CA HIS A 126 -5.85 -6.76 11.54
C HIS A 126 -5.41 -6.17 10.21
N LEU A 127 -6.32 -5.53 9.45
CA LEU A 127 -5.99 -4.86 8.20
C LEU A 127 -4.99 -3.74 8.43
N TRP A 128 -5.28 -2.85 9.38
CA TRP A 128 -4.41 -1.71 9.69
C TRP A 128 -3.07 -2.16 10.25
N SER A 129 -3.06 -3.23 11.05
CA SER A 129 -1.83 -3.87 11.51
C SER A 129 -1.00 -4.39 10.33
N SER A 130 -1.64 -5.04 9.36
CA SER A 130 -0.96 -5.55 8.16
C SER A 130 -0.35 -4.42 7.33
N TRP A 131 -1.11 -3.34 7.08
CA TRP A 131 -0.59 -2.15 6.39
C TRP A 131 0.58 -1.51 7.13
N ARG A 132 0.45 -1.32 8.44
CA ARG A 132 1.52 -0.73 9.26
C ARG A 132 2.81 -1.56 9.21
N LEU A 133 2.70 -2.88 9.38
CA LEU A 133 3.86 -3.79 9.35
C LEU A 133 4.48 -3.86 7.96
N ALA A 134 3.66 -3.87 6.91
CA ALA A 134 4.14 -3.74 5.53
C ALA A 134 4.84 -2.40 5.28
N GLY A 135 4.35 -1.29 5.86
CA GLY A 135 5.03 0.00 5.83
C GLY A 135 6.44 -0.05 6.43
N ILE A 136 6.61 -0.75 7.56
CA ILE A 136 7.94 -0.97 8.18
C ILE A 136 8.85 -1.77 7.24
N LEU A 137 8.36 -2.89 6.68
CA LEU A 137 9.15 -3.71 5.75
C LEU A 137 9.54 -2.93 4.50
N GLU A 138 8.65 -2.11 3.94
CA GLU A 138 8.94 -1.25 2.79
C GLU A 138 10.10 -0.29 3.07
N VAL A 139 10.10 0.35 4.24
CA VAL A 139 11.18 1.25 4.65
C VAL A 139 12.51 0.51 4.73
N ARG A 140 12.53 -0.66 5.39
CA ARG A 140 13.72 -1.50 5.52
C ARG A 140 14.23 -2.01 4.17
N ARG A 141 13.32 -2.46 3.30
CA ARG A 141 13.66 -2.92 1.94
C ARG A 141 14.34 -1.81 1.15
N ARG A 142 13.83 -0.57 1.22
CA ARG A 142 14.46 0.59 0.56
C ARG A 142 15.84 0.89 1.09
N GLN A 143 16.03 0.82 2.41
CA GLN A 143 17.37 0.97 3.00
C GLN A 143 18.31 -0.13 2.52
N LYS A 144 17.84 -1.39 2.50
CA LYS A 144 18.59 -2.56 2.00
C LYS A 144 18.99 -2.39 0.53
N LEU A 145 18.08 -1.95 -0.33
CA LEU A 145 18.35 -1.65 -1.75
C LEU A 145 19.37 -0.51 -1.94
N LYS A 146 19.29 0.56 -1.13
CA LYS A 146 20.20 1.72 -1.22
C LYS A 146 21.60 1.43 -0.64
N ARG A 147 21.67 0.82 0.55
CA ARG A 147 22.91 0.62 1.31
C ARG A 147 23.59 -0.71 1.00
N ARG A 148 22.89 -1.65 0.35
CA ARG A 148 23.33 -3.05 0.15
C ARG A 148 23.75 -3.74 1.45
N SER A 149 23.12 -3.37 2.56
CA SER A 149 23.39 -3.92 3.89
C SER A 149 22.10 -4.01 4.69
N GLU A 150 22.01 -5.01 5.57
CA GLU A 150 20.93 -5.10 6.54
C GLU A 150 21.20 -4.13 7.70
N GLY A 151 20.20 -3.32 8.06
CA GLY A 151 20.26 -2.52 9.27
C GLY A 151 20.03 -3.40 10.50
N ASN A 152 20.62 -3.03 11.63
CA ASN A 152 20.28 -3.65 12.90
C ASN A 152 18.97 -3.06 13.42
N HIS A 153 17.84 -3.56 12.91
CA HIS A 153 16.51 -3.06 13.25
C HIS A 153 15.96 -3.70 14.52
N GLN A 154 15.23 -2.92 15.31
CA GLN A 154 14.50 -3.41 16.48
C GLN A 154 13.03 -3.01 16.37
N PRO A 155 12.08 -3.97 16.35
CA PRO A 155 12.29 -5.43 16.29
C PRO A 155 12.92 -5.89 14.96
N SER A 156 13.47 -7.12 14.90
CA SER A 156 14.10 -7.63 13.67
C SER A 156 13.10 -7.76 12.51
N THR A 157 13.59 -7.80 11.25
CA THR A 157 12.73 -7.94 10.05
C THR A 157 11.93 -9.23 10.08
N GLU A 158 12.53 -10.30 10.60
CA GLU A 158 11.88 -11.59 10.82
C GLU A 158 10.68 -11.50 11.78
N VAL A 159 10.81 -10.75 12.87
CA VAL A 159 9.70 -10.55 13.82
C VAL A 159 8.57 -9.72 13.18
N VAL A 160 8.92 -8.65 12.45
CA VAL A 160 7.93 -7.82 11.76
C VAL A 160 7.19 -8.64 10.70
N LEU A 161 7.91 -9.45 9.92
CA LEU A 161 7.32 -10.32 8.91
C LEU A 161 6.43 -11.40 9.55
N CYS A 162 6.86 -12.05 10.63
CA CYS A 162 6.05 -13.02 11.36
C CYS A 162 4.71 -12.41 11.82
N GLN A 163 4.75 -11.20 12.41
CA GLN A 163 3.54 -10.48 12.81
C GLN A 163 2.65 -10.11 11.62
N LEU A 164 3.25 -9.74 10.49
CA LEU A 164 2.53 -9.44 9.26
C LEU A 164 1.82 -10.69 8.73
N MET A 165 2.52 -11.82 8.67
CA MET A 165 1.96 -13.10 8.25
C MET A 165 0.79 -13.53 9.13
N ALA A 166 0.91 -13.40 10.45
CA ALA A 166 -0.16 -13.71 11.39
C ALA A 166 -1.40 -12.81 11.18
N ALA A 167 -1.19 -11.50 10.95
CA ALA A 167 -2.29 -10.57 10.70
C ALA A 167 -2.99 -10.85 9.35
N MET A 168 -2.22 -11.15 8.30
CA MET A 168 -2.76 -11.52 6.98
C MET A 168 -3.51 -12.85 7.02
N ASP A 169 -2.98 -13.88 7.70
CA ASP A 169 -3.66 -15.17 7.87
C ASP A 169 -5.01 -15.00 8.60
N ALA A 170 -5.05 -14.21 9.68
CA ALA A 170 -6.28 -13.92 10.40
C ALA A 170 -7.33 -13.23 9.52
N LEU A 171 -6.93 -12.24 8.73
CA LEU A 171 -7.80 -11.57 7.76
C LEU A 171 -8.31 -12.51 6.68
N TYR A 172 -7.41 -13.30 6.11
CA TYR A 172 -7.73 -14.25 5.07
C TYR A 172 -8.75 -15.27 5.57
N ARG A 173 -8.49 -15.92 6.72
CA ARG A 173 -9.44 -16.87 7.34
C ARG A 173 -10.78 -16.23 7.63
N ALA A 174 -10.80 -14.99 8.11
CA ALA A 174 -12.04 -14.28 8.35
C ALA A 174 -12.80 -13.95 7.06
N SER A 175 -12.11 -13.70 5.95
CA SER A 175 -12.73 -13.44 4.63
C SER A 175 -13.42 -14.67 4.04
N LEU A 176 -13.02 -15.88 4.44
CA LEU A 176 -13.65 -17.13 4.04
C LEU A 176 -15.01 -17.38 4.73
N ILE A 177 -15.32 -16.62 5.79
CA ILE A 177 -16.59 -16.72 6.50
C ILE A 177 -17.68 -16.03 5.64
N PRO A 178 -18.78 -16.69 5.25
CA PRO A 178 -19.78 -16.11 4.34
C PRO A 178 -20.36 -14.77 4.79
N ARG A 179 -20.46 -14.55 6.11
CA ARG A 179 -20.93 -13.28 6.69
C ARG A 179 -20.03 -12.09 6.33
N ASN A 180 -18.75 -12.34 6.04
CA ASN A 180 -17.73 -11.33 5.76
C ASN A 180 -17.45 -11.16 4.26
N GLU A 181 -18.20 -11.84 3.38
CA GLU A 181 -17.96 -11.81 1.93
C GLU A 181 -18.09 -10.41 1.30
N HIS A 182 -18.85 -9.51 1.93
CA HIS A 182 -19.03 -8.12 1.52
C HIS A 182 -17.80 -7.23 1.78
N LEU A 183 -16.81 -7.72 2.55
CA LEU A 183 -15.64 -6.93 2.88
C LEU A 183 -14.64 -6.95 1.72
N LEU A 184 -14.17 -5.77 1.31
CA LEU A 184 -13.15 -5.59 0.27
C LEU A 184 -11.72 -5.96 0.75
N VAL A 185 -11.61 -7.02 1.55
CA VAL A 185 -10.35 -7.53 2.12
C VAL A 185 -9.32 -7.81 1.02
N LYS A 186 -9.78 -8.19 -0.18
CA LYS A 186 -8.91 -8.47 -1.33
C LYS A 186 -8.10 -7.25 -1.77
N ASN A 187 -8.78 -6.13 -2.05
CA ASN A 187 -8.12 -4.90 -2.50
C ASN A 187 -7.17 -4.40 -1.41
N ALA A 188 -7.66 -4.43 -0.17
CA ALA A 188 -6.91 -3.94 0.97
C ALA A 188 -5.71 -4.85 1.36
N LEU A 189 -5.63 -6.10 0.91
CA LEU A 189 -4.48 -6.99 1.15
C LEU A 189 -3.40 -6.93 0.07
N ALA A 190 -3.64 -6.28 -1.06
CA ALA A 190 -2.67 -6.23 -2.17
C ALA A 190 -1.31 -5.65 -1.74
N TYR A 191 -1.31 -4.50 -1.06
CA TYR A 191 -0.08 -3.88 -0.57
C TYR A 191 0.68 -4.73 0.48
N PRO A 192 0.03 -5.21 1.57
CA PRO A 192 0.67 -6.12 2.51
C PRO A 192 1.23 -7.39 1.88
N LEU A 193 0.47 -8.03 0.98
CA LEU A 193 0.84 -9.28 0.34
C LEU A 193 2.05 -9.10 -0.59
N MET A 194 2.04 -8.05 -1.39
CA MET A 194 3.18 -7.68 -2.23
C MET A 194 4.43 -7.45 -1.38
N THR A 195 4.31 -6.68 -0.30
CA THR A 195 5.47 -6.36 0.54
C THR A 195 6.03 -7.61 1.23
N ALA A 196 5.17 -8.47 1.77
CA ALA A 196 5.59 -9.73 2.39
C ALA A 196 6.23 -10.67 1.36
N GLY A 197 5.66 -10.76 0.15
CA GLY A 197 6.14 -11.63 -0.93
C GLY A 197 7.55 -11.30 -1.42
N LEU A 198 8.03 -10.09 -1.17
CA LEU A 198 9.38 -9.64 -1.55
C LEU A 198 10.46 -9.98 -0.51
N GLU A 199 10.09 -10.45 0.69
CA GLU A 199 11.04 -10.90 1.73
C GLU A 199 11.50 -12.36 1.48
N VAL A 200 12.02 -12.61 0.27
CA VAL A 200 12.29 -13.95 -0.29
C VAL A 200 13.19 -14.80 0.61
N GLY A 201 14.25 -14.23 1.15
CA GLY A 201 15.22 -14.90 2.02
C GLY A 201 14.60 -15.38 3.32
N LEU A 202 13.67 -14.62 3.90
CA LEU A 202 12.92 -15.03 5.09
C LEU A 202 11.87 -16.08 4.74
N LEU A 203 11.13 -15.89 3.64
CA LEU A 203 10.14 -16.85 3.17
C LEU A 203 10.75 -18.22 2.80
N ARG A 204 12.01 -18.26 2.36
CA ARG A 204 12.75 -19.53 2.13
C ARG A 204 13.08 -20.27 3.43
N ARG A 205 13.31 -19.54 4.52
CA ARG A 205 13.59 -20.10 5.85
C ARG A 205 12.31 -20.56 6.55
N HIS A 206 11.21 -19.84 6.35
CA HIS A 206 9.90 -20.10 6.96
C HIS A 206 8.87 -20.48 5.90
N ARG A 207 8.85 -21.77 5.53
CA ARG A 207 8.02 -22.28 4.43
C ARG A 207 6.52 -22.13 4.69
N GLU A 208 6.12 -22.14 5.95
CA GLU A 208 4.74 -21.91 6.39
C GLU A 208 4.24 -20.50 6.04
N TRP A 209 5.12 -19.50 6.06
CA TRP A 209 4.77 -18.14 5.64
C TRP A 209 4.55 -18.07 4.13
N LYS A 210 5.42 -18.73 3.37
CA LYS A 210 5.25 -18.85 1.91
C LYS A 210 3.96 -19.58 1.54
N ALA A 211 3.63 -20.66 2.25
CA ALA A 211 2.38 -21.41 2.04
C ALA A 211 1.15 -20.52 2.27
N THR A 212 1.17 -19.68 3.30
CA THR A 212 0.10 -18.69 3.56
C THR A 212 -0.07 -17.71 2.40
N ILE A 213 1.03 -17.20 1.83
CA ILE A 213 0.98 -16.32 0.64
C ILE A 213 0.38 -17.06 -0.56
N ASP A 214 0.76 -18.32 -0.77
CA ASP A 214 0.26 -19.14 -1.87
C ASP A 214 -1.23 -19.46 -1.73
N GLU A 215 -1.71 -19.75 -0.53
CA GLU A 215 -3.13 -19.97 -0.25
C GLU A 215 -3.97 -18.71 -0.53
N ILE A 216 -3.49 -17.53 -0.08
CA ILE A 216 -4.15 -16.24 -0.36
C ILE A 216 -4.19 -16.00 -1.87
N ARG A 217 -3.07 -16.26 -2.57
CA ARG A 217 -2.97 -16.12 -4.03
C ARG A 217 -3.99 -16.97 -4.76
N GLU A 218 -4.05 -18.26 -4.45
CA GLU A 218 -4.97 -19.20 -5.09
C GLU A 218 -6.43 -18.76 -4.92
N HIS A 219 -6.78 -18.32 -3.71
CA HIS A 219 -8.13 -17.80 -3.45
C HIS A 219 -8.44 -16.53 -4.26
N PHE A 220 -7.47 -15.63 -4.41
CA PHE A 220 -7.68 -14.37 -5.15
C PHE A 220 -7.81 -14.65 -6.65
N MET A 221 -6.98 -15.54 -7.20
CA MET A 221 -7.04 -15.98 -8.60
C MET A 221 -8.37 -16.64 -8.98
N GLN A 222 -8.96 -17.44 -8.08
CA GLN A 222 -10.20 -18.16 -8.38
C GLN A 222 -11.43 -17.26 -8.51
N ARG A 223 -11.38 -16.06 -7.94
CA ARG A 223 -12.53 -15.17 -7.81
C ARG A 223 -12.38 -13.85 -8.57
N ASP A 224 -11.30 -13.66 -9.32
CA ASP A 224 -11.00 -12.37 -9.94
C ASP A 224 -10.56 -12.53 -11.40
N ASP A 225 -11.32 -11.91 -12.32
CA ASP A 225 -11.03 -11.90 -13.75
C ASP A 225 -10.10 -10.73 -14.14
N PHE A 226 -9.71 -9.87 -13.20
CA PHE A 226 -8.89 -8.71 -13.51
C PHE A 226 -7.42 -9.07 -13.69
N ASN A 227 -6.83 -8.57 -14.79
CA ASN A 227 -5.42 -8.78 -15.09
C ASN A 227 -4.49 -8.19 -14.01
N LEU A 228 -4.93 -7.17 -13.28
CA LEU A 228 -4.15 -6.55 -12.21
C LEU A 228 -3.69 -7.56 -11.15
N VAL A 229 -4.60 -8.42 -10.68
CA VAL A 229 -4.28 -9.43 -9.67
C VAL A 229 -3.25 -10.41 -10.23
N ARG A 230 -3.44 -10.85 -11.48
CA ARG A 230 -2.49 -11.74 -12.17
C ARG A 230 -1.09 -11.14 -12.26
N VAL A 231 -0.98 -9.91 -12.76
CA VAL A 231 0.30 -9.20 -12.88
C VAL A 231 0.97 -9.03 -11.51
N THR A 232 0.20 -8.75 -10.45
CA THR A 232 0.72 -8.63 -9.08
C THR A 232 1.42 -9.91 -8.64
N PHE A 233 0.81 -11.07 -8.86
CA PHE A 233 1.40 -12.35 -8.47
C PHE A 233 2.55 -12.81 -9.37
N GLU A 234 2.50 -12.50 -10.66
CA GLU A 234 3.64 -12.73 -11.55
C GLU A 234 4.89 -11.97 -11.10
N LEU A 235 4.73 -10.74 -10.58
CA LEU A 235 5.84 -9.96 -10.02
C LEU A 235 6.41 -10.57 -8.73
N ILE A 236 5.56 -11.11 -7.86
CA ILE A 236 5.98 -11.84 -6.65
C ILE A 236 6.73 -13.12 -7.03
N GLU A 237 6.23 -13.85 -8.04
CA GLU A 237 6.88 -15.06 -8.54
C GLU A 237 8.23 -14.77 -9.21
N GLU A 238 8.36 -13.67 -9.97
CA GLU A 238 9.65 -13.19 -10.47
C GLU A 238 10.65 -12.95 -9.35
N ALA A 239 10.24 -12.26 -8.27
CA ALA A 239 11.10 -12.02 -7.11
C ALA A 239 11.55 -13.34 -6.47
N TRP A 240 10.64 -14.32 -6.37
CA TRP A 240 10.93 -15.63 -5.84
C TRP A 240 11.94 -16.42 -6.69
N ILE A 241 11.80 -16.36 -8.02
CA ILE A 241 12.69 -17.00 -9.00
C ILE A 241 14.07 -16.36 -8.97
N ASP A 242 14.15 -15.03 -9.00
CA ASP A 242 15.40 -14.26 -8.85
C ASP A 242 16.11 -14.63 -7.54
N GLY A 243 15.32 -14.82 -6.48
CA GLY A 243 15.81 -15.39 -5.22
C GLY A 243 16.58 -14.42 -4.35
N SER A 244 16.67 -13.17 -4.77
CA SER A 244 17.34 -12.09 -4.07
C SER A 244 16.35 -11.29 -3.23
N ASP A 245 16.77 -10.88 -2.04
CA ASP A 245 16.06 -9.85 -1.26
C ASP A 245 16.23 -8.44 -1.84
N TYR A 246 16.98 -8.31 -2.94
CA TYR A 246 17.27 -7.05 -3.62
C TYR A 246 16.49 -6.89 -4.93
N PHE A 247 15.47 -7.72 -5.16
CA PHE A 247 14.65 -7.63 -6.35
C PHE A 247 13.88 -6.29 -6.40
N ASP A 248 14.16 -5.48 -7.42
CA ASP A 248 13.45 -4.22 -7.66
C ASP A 248 12.16 -4.49 -8.45
N VAL A 249 11.08 -4.74 -7.70
CA VAL A 249 9.74 -4.99 -8.25
C VAL A 249 9.21 -3.79 -9.06
N GLY A 250 9.60 -2.56 -8.69
CA GLY A 250 9.18 -1.36 -9.40
C GLY A 250 9.82 -1.28 -10.78
N ALA A 251 11.11 -1.63 -10.88
CA ALA A 251 11.80 -1.76 -12.16
C ALA A 251 11.26 -2.93 -12.99
N ALA A 252 10.91 -4.06 -12.36
CA ALA A 252 10.28 -5.19 -13.06
C ALA A 252 8.93 -4.81 -13.69
N ALA A 253 8.07 -4.13 -12.93
CA ALA A 253 6.80 -3.62 -13.44
C ALA A 253 7.00 -2.62 -14.61
N ARG A 254 7.96 -1.68 -14.50
CA ARG A 254 8.28 -0.76 -15.61
C ARG A 254 8.77 -1.48 -16.87
N ARG A 255 9.57 -2.54 -16.75
CA ARG A 255 10.04 -3.34 -17.91
C ARG A 255 8.90 -4.03 -18.65
N ARG A 256 7.80 -4.32 -17.94
CA ARG A 256 6.59 -4.94 -18.48
C ARG A 256 5.57 -3.92 -19.00
N ASP A 257 5.86 -2.62 -18.90
CA ASP A 257 4.93 -1.52 -19.22
C ASP A 257 3.59 -1.66 -18.46
N VAL A 258 3.66 -1.99 -17.17
CA VAL A 258 2.49 -2.14 -16.30
C VAL A 258 2.55 -1.21 -15.10
N GLU A 259 1.37 -0.74 -14.68
CA GLU A 259 1.20 0.03 -13.44
C GLU A 259 0.21 -0.68 -12.52
N VAL A 260 0.71 -1.17 -11.38
CA VAL A 260 -0.06 -2.01 -10.46
C VAL A 260 -0.48 -1.19 -9.26
N ALA A 261 -1.78 -0.95 -9.11
CA ALA A 261 -2.38 -0.38 -7.91
C ALA A 261 -2.47 -1.43 -6.79
N LEU A 262 -2.03 -1.07 -5.58
CA LEU A 262 -1.99 -1.96 -4.41
C LEU A 262 -2.96 -1.53 -3.27
N PHE A 263 -3.96 -0.70 -3.58
CA PHE A 263 -4.92 -0.14 -2.62
C PHE A 263 -6.35 -0.61 -2.86
#